data_AF-A0A6P1TA71-F1
#
_entry.id   AF-A0A6P1TA71-F1
#
_cell.length_a   1.000
_cell.length_b   1.000
_cell.length_c   1.000
_cell.angle_alpha   90.00
_cell.angle_beta   90.00
_cell.angle_gamma   90.00
#
_symmetry.space_group_name_H-M   'P 1'
#
loop_
_entity.id
_entity.type
_entity.pdbx_description
1 polymer ?
#
loop_
_entity_poly.entity_id
_entity_poly.type
_entity_poly.pdbx_seq_one_letter_code
_entity_poly.pdbx_strand_id
1 'polypeptide(L)'
;MKIEDKMDFEKKHASFLFHLSENFLKSKDAVALFPGNEYLDEISLEEIRLLSLLCMYENYRSAKSISNDTGEELSFIESNLQLLCELGFAASNIFGFFATKKGLKIISDLTIEVKNFDDP
;
A
#
# COMPACT_ATOMS: atom_id res chain seq x y z
N MET A 1 22.93 -0.20 9.73
CA MET A 1 21.79 0.71 9.52
C MET A 1 21.12 0.94 10.85
N LYS A 2 20.89 2.20 11.24
CA LYS A 2 20.06 2.48 12.43
C LYS A 2 18.60 2.15 12.09
N ILE A 3 17.79 1.86 13.11
CA ILE A 3 16.37 1.49 12.93
C ILE A 3 15.59 2.60 12.21
N GLU A 4 15.94 3.86 12.50
CA GLU A 4 15.41 5.08 11.86
C GLU A 4 15.65 5.10 10.33
N ASP A 5 16.84 4.70 9.88
CA ASP A 5 17.19 4.67 8.45
C ASP A 5 16.34 3.66 7.65
N LYS A 6 15.85 2.59 8.31
CA LYS A 6 15.01 1.57 7.66
C LYS A 6 13.57 2.04 7.46
N MET A 7 12.99 2.73 8.44
CA MET A 7 11.64 3.27 8.34
C MET A 7 11.54 4.36 7.27
N ASP A 8 12.54 5.24 7.16
CA ASP A 8 12.55 6.28 6.11
C ASP A 8 12.73 5.71 4.70
N PHE A 9 13.40 4.57 4.57
CA PHE A 9 13.52 3.82 3.32
C PHE A 9 12.18 3.23 2.89
N GLU A 10 11.47 2.57 3.80
CA GLU A 10 10.15 1.97 3.56
C GLU A 10 9.09 3.02 3.19
N LYS A 11 9.14 4.22 3.79
CA LYS A 11 8.22 5.33 3.43
C LYS A 11 8.48 5.91 2.05
N LYS A 12 9.74 6.12 1.68
CA LYS A 12 10.10 6.55 0.32
C LYS A 12 9.61 5.54 -0.72
N HIS A 13 9.60 4.27 -0.36
CA HIS A 13 9.15 3.18 -1.21
C HIS A 13 7.62 3.13 -1.32
N ALA A 14 6.91 3.20 -0.20
CA ALA A 14 5.44 3.30 -0.19
C ALA A 14 4.93 4.53 -0.96
N SER A 15 5.65 5.65 -0.87
CA SER A 15 5.33 6.86 -1.62
C SER A 15 5.43 6.65 -3.13
N PHE A 16 6.45 5.95 -3.61
CA PHE A 16 6.59 5.63 -5.03
C PHE A 16 5.40 4.81 -5.56
N LEU A 17 4.99 3.74 -4.86
CA LEU A 17 3.84 2.91 -5.25
C LEU A 17 2.52 3.69 -5.23
N PHE A 18 2.32 4.57 -4.24
CA PHE A 18 1.12 5.41 -4.16
C PHE A 18 0.97 6.35 -5.37
N HIS A 19 2.08 6.84 -5.94
CA HIS A 19 2.07 7.78 -7.07
C HIS A 19 2.14 7.09 -8.43
N LEU A 20 2.13 5.75 -8.50
CA LEU A 20 2.02 5.06 -9.79
C LEU A 20 0.73 5.48 -10.50
N SER A 21 0.88 5.95 -11.74
CA SER A 21 -0.24 6.47 -12.51
C SER A 21 -1.25 5.36 -12.79
N GLU A 22 -2.54 5.73 -12.84
CA GLU A 22 -3.60 4.80 -13.22
C GLU A 22 -3.36 4.15 -14.60
N ASN A 23 -2.62 4.84 -15.49
CA ASN A 23 -2.19 4.34 -16.80
C ASN A 23 -1.06 3.32 -16.73
N PHE A 24 -0.12 3.48 -15.78
CA PHE A 24 0.91 2.49 -15.49
C PHE A 24 0.26 1.21 -14.96
N LEU A 25 -0.69 1.37 -14.03
CA LEU A 25 -1.42 0.27 -13.37
C LEU A 25 -2.46 -0.43 -14.27
N LYS A 26 -3.00 0.24 -15.30
CA LYS A 26 -3.91 -0.33 -16.31
C LYS A 26 -3.21 -0.82 -17.58
N SER A 27 -1.90 -0.62 -17.68
CA SER A 27 -1.13 -1.21 -18.79
C SER A 27 -1.20 -2.74 -18.68
N LYS A 28 -1.15 -3.46 -19.81
CA LYS A 28 -1.02 -4.93 -19.81
C LYS A 28 0.23 -5.42 -19.05
N ASP A 29 1.13 -4.51 -18.71
CA ASP A 29 2.40 -4.75 -18.05
C ASP A 29 2.33 -4.63 -16.51
N ALA A 30 1.32 -3.99 -15.93
CA ALA A 30 1.17 -3.95 -14.46
C ALA A 30 0.82 -5.31 -13.85
N VAL A 31 0.12 -6.17 -14.61
CA VAL A 31 -0.09 -7.58 -14.28
C VAL A 31 1.24 -8.37 -14.39
N ALA A 32 2.19 -7.89 -15.20
CA ALA A 32 3.52 -8.47 -15.37
C ALA A 32 4.58 -7.89 -14.40
N LEU A 33 4.23 -6.90 -13.57
CA LEU A 33 5.16 -6.33 -12.58
C LEU A 33 5.41 -7.26 -11.39
N PHE A 34 4.60 -8.32 -11.23
CA PHE A 34 4.68 -9.19 -10.05
C PHE A 34 4.42 -10.69 -10.30
N PRO A 35 5.08 -11.33 -11.28
CA PRO A 35 4.91 -12.74 -11.54
C PRO A 35 5.47 -13.57 -10.38
N GLY A 36 4.59 -14.27 -9.65
CA GLY A 36 4.96 -15.23 -8.60
C GLY A 36 4.85 -14.72 -7.16
N ASN A 37 4.24 -13.56 -6.93
CA ASN A 37 3.96 -13.07 -5.58
C ASN A 37 2.59 -13.60 -5.10
N GLU A 38 2.61 -14.57 -4.17
CA GLU A 38 1.42 -15.28 -3.68
C GLU A 38 0.31 -14.38 -3.10
N TYR A 39 0.65 -13.14 -2.72
CA TYR A 39 -0.28 -12.21 -2.07
C TYR A 39 -1.10 -11.36 -3.04
N LEU A 40 -0.77 -11.35 -4.33
CA LEU A 40 -1.42 -10.46 -5.30
C LEU A 40 -2.70 -11.00 -5.92
N ASP A 41 -2.93 -12.30 -5.84
CA ASP A 41 -4.25 -12.87 -6.10
C ASP A 41 -5.25 -12.48 -5.00
N GLU A 42 -4.76 -12.01 -3.85
CA GLU A 42 -5.57 -11.69 -2.66
C GLU A 42 -5.91 -10.20 -2.51
N ILE A 43 -5.17 -9.29 -3.18
CA ILE A 43 -5.38 -7.84 -3.03
C ILE A 43 -5.58 -7.09 -4.35
N SER A 44 -6.57 -6.19 -4.35
CA SER A 44 -6.82 -5.31 -5.48
C SER A 44 -5.80 -4.17 -5.58
N LEU A 45 -5.79 -3.48 -6.71
CA LEU A 45 -4.92 -2.33 -6.91
C LEU A 45 -5.26 -1.17 -5.96
N GLU A 46 -6.54 -0.98 -5.72
CA GLU A 46 -7.08 0.01 -4.80
C GLU A 46 -6.63 -0.30 -3.36
N GLU A 47 -6.59 -1.57 -2.98
CA GLU A 47 -6.04 -2.04 -1.70
C GLU A 47 -4.53 -1.82 -1.60
N ILE A 48 -3.76 -2.04 -2.68
CA ILE A 48 -2.33 -1.71 -2.72
C ILE A 48 -2.12 -0.21 -2.51
N ARG A 49 -2.95 0.64 -3.14
CA ARG A 49 -2.89 2.10 -2.95
C ARG A 49 -3.20 2.51 -1.52
N LEU A 50 -4.25 1.94 -0.92
CA LEU A 50 -4.62 2.23 0.46
C LEU A 50 -3.58 1.72 1.45
N LEU A 51 -3.02 0.53 1.22
CA LEU A 51 -1.96 -0.02 2.04
C LEU A 51 -0.67 0.80 1.92
N SER A 52 -0.31 1.25 0.71
CA SER A 52 0.80 2.17 0.47
C SER A 52 0.60 3.47 1.23
N LEU A 53 -0.62 4.03 1.20
CA LEU A 53 -0.98 5.21 1.98
C LEU A 53 -0.77 4.96 3.47
N LEU A 54 -1.27 3.86 4.03
CA LEU A 54 -1.06 3.53 5.44
C LEU A 54 0.43 3.38 5.80
N CYS A 55 1.26 2.83 4.90
CA CYS A 55 2.70 2.66 5.11
C CYS A 55 3.48 3.98 5.09
N MET A 56 2.96 5.04 4.44
CA MET A 56 3.59 6.35 4.42
C MET A 56 3.48 7.12 5.75
N TYR A 57 2.49 6.80 6.58
CA TYR A 57 2.26 7.48 7.85
C TYR A 57 2.75 6.66 9.03
N GLU A 58 3.46 7.30 9.96
CA GLU A 58 3.92 6.66 11.21
C GLU A 58 2.79 6.41 12.21
N ASN A 59 1.63 7.04 11.99
CA ASN A 59 0.52 7.10 12.91
C ASN A 59 -0.75 6.51 12.29
N TYR A 60 -1.67 6.14 13.16
CA TYR A 60 -3.01 5.69 12.81
C TYR A 60 -3.72 6.72 11.91
N ARG A 61 -4.48 6.20 10.93
CA ARG A 61 -5.24 7.00 9.98
C ARG A 61 -6.71 6.62 10.05
N SER A 62 -7.58 7.59 10.27
CA SER A 62 -9.02 7.35 10.19
C SER A 62 -9.46 7.15 8.74
N ALA A 63 -10.48 6.32 8.50
CA ALA A 63 -11.07 6.16 7.17
C ALA A 63 -11.54 7.52 6.61
N LYS A 64 -12.09 8.38 7.47
CA LYS A 64 -12.50 9.74 7.14
C LYS A 64 -11.36 10.62 6.62
N SER A 65 -10.20 10.59 7.28
CA SER A 65 -9.02 11.34 6.79
C SER A 65 -8.53 10.81 5.45
N ILE A 66 -8.57 9.49 5.25
CA ILE A 66 -8.14 8.87 4.01
C ILE A 66 -9.09 9.24 2.86
N SER A 67 -10.40 9.18 3.10
CA SER A 67 -11.44 9.61 2.14
C SER A 67 -11.23 11.08 1.73
N ASN A 68 -10.98 11.98 2.68
CA ASN A 68 -10.70 13.39 2.36
C ASN A 68 -9.43 13.57 1.52
N ASP A 69 -8.36 12.84 1.83
CA ASP A 69 -7.07 12.98 1.13
C ASP A 69 -7.11 12.38 -0.29
N THR A 70 -7.92 11.34 -0.50
CA THR A 70 -8.04 10.62 -1.77
C THR A 70 -9.17 11.15 -2.65
N GLY A 71 -10.17 11.81 -2.06
CA GLY A 71 -11.41 12.20 -2.74
C GLY A 71 -12.39 11.04 -2.94
N GLU A 72 -12.06 9.85 -2.44
CA GLU A 72 -12.88 8.64 -2.56
C GLU A 72 -14.03 8.61 -1.53
N GLU A 73 -15.07 7.85 -1.85
CA GLU A 73 -16.22 7.70 -0.94
C GLU A 73 -15.80 7.03 0.38
N LEU A 74 -16.28 7.53 1.51
CA LEU A 74 -15.95 6.99 2.83
C LEU A 74 -16.30 5.49 2.95
N SER A 75 -17.46 5.08 2.44
CA SER A 75 -17.92 3.69 2.46
C SER A 75 -16.98 2.76 1.68
N PHE A 76 -16.44 3.24 0.56
CA PHE A 76 -15.46 2.55 -0.26
C PHE A 76 -14.13 2.38 0.51
N ILE A 77 -13.65 3.46 1.13
CA ILE A 77 -12.44 3.41 1.97
C ILE A 77 -12.60 2.44 3.13
N GLU A 78 -13.71 2.49 3.86
CA GLU A 78 -13.98 1.61 4.99
C GLU A 78 -14.03 0.14 4.58
N SER A 79 -14.67 -0.17 3.45
CA SER A 79 -14.78 -1.54 2.93
C SER A 79 -13.41 -2.13 2.60
N ASN A 80 -12.56 -1.38 1.89
CA ASN A 80 -11.21 -1.85 1.52
C ASN A 80 -10.27 -1.93 2.73
N LEU A 81 -10.36 -1.00 3.67
CA LEU A 81 -9.56 -1.06 4.91
C LEU A 81 -9.95 -2.26 5.78
N GLN A 82 -11.23 -2.61 5.83
CA GLN A 82 -11.71 -3.79 6.54
C GLN A 82 -11.16 -5.07 5.90
N LEU A 83 -11.21 -5.19 4.56
CA LEU A 83 -10.65 -6.32 3.82
C LEU A 83 -9.14 -6.47 4.05
N LEU A 84 -8.38 -5.36 4.01
CA LEU A 84 -6.94 -5.36 4.35
C LEU A 84 -6.68 -5.84 5.79
N CYS A 85 -7.60 -5.58 6.72
CA CYS A 85 -7.51 -6.10 8.09
C CYS A 85 -7.77 -7.61 8.15
N GLU A 86 -8.76 -8.11 7.40
CA GLU A 86 -9.08 -9.54 7.32
C GLU A 86 -7.92 -10.35 6.73
N LEU A 87 -7.23 -9.80 5.74
CA LEU A 87 -6.04 -10.39 5.12
C LEU A 87 -4.76 -10.22 5.97
N GLY A 88 -4.84 -9.47 7.07
CA GLY A 88 -3.75 -9.21 8.02
C GLY A 88 -2.69 -8.22 7.53
N PHE A 89 -2.96 -7.48 6.45
CA PHE A 89 -2.06 -6.44 5.92
C PHE A 89 -2.21 -5.11 6.66
N ALA A 90 -3.41 -4.82 7.14
CA ALA A 90 -3.70 -3.71 8.03
C ALA A 90 -4.22 -4.21 9.39
N ALA A 91 -4.28 -3.31 10.36
CA ALA A 91 -4.98 -3.49 11.60
C ALA A 91 -5.67 -2.18 11.99
N SER A 92 -6.70 -2.28 12.81
CA SER A 92 -7.45 -1.13 13.31
C SER A 92 -7.50 -1.10 14.83
N ASN A 93 -7.61 0.10 15.39
CA ASN A 93 -7.95 0.33 16.79
C ASN A 93 -8.80 1.60 16.91
N ILE A 94 -9.04 2.05 18.14
CA ILE A 94 -9.87 3.25 18.41
C ILE A 94 -9.34 4.54 17.76
N PHE A 95 -8.06 4.59 17.37
CA PHE A 95 -7.42 5.75 16.74
C PHE A 95 -7.44 5.69 15.21
N GLY A 96 -7.74 4.54 14.62
CA GLY A 96 -7.81 4.34 13.19
C GLY A 96 -7.04 3.11 12.71
N PHE A 97 -6.66 3.12 11.44
CA PHE A 97 -6.01 2.02 10.73
C PHE A 97 -4.51 2.26 10.61
N PHE A 98 -3.74 1.17 10.58
CA PHE A 98 -2.29 1.18 10.38
C PHE A 98 -1.84 -0.08 9.65
N ALA A 99 -0.74 0.00 8.92
CA ALA A 99 -0.15 -1.16 8.24
C ALA A 99 0.49 -2.11 9.26
N THR A 100 0.29 -3.41 9.10
CA THR A 100 1.00 -4.42 9.89
C THR A 100 2.42 -4.63 9.35
N LYS A 101 3.24 -5.42 10.05
CA LYS A 101 4.53 -5.88 9.51
C LYS A 101 4.38 -6.63 8.18
N LYS A 102 3.29 -7.40 8.01
CA LYS A 102 2.99 -8.12 6.76
C LYS A 102 2.70 -7.12 5.64
N GLY A 103 1.88 -6.10 5.92
CA GLY A 103 1.57 -5.04 4.97
C GLY A 103 2.80 -4.23 4.53
N LEU A 104 3.63 -3.81 5.50
CA LEU A 104 4.89 -3.12 5.22
C LEU A 104 5.83 -3.95 4.34
N LYS A 105 5.95 -5.26 4.62
CA LYS A 105 6.79 -6.16 3.83
C LYS A 105 6.34 -6.22 2.38
N ILE A 106 5.04 -6.38 2.11
CA ILE A 106 4.51 -6.45 0.75
C ILE A 106 4.74 -5.14 0.01
N ILE A 107 4.43 -3.99 0.61
CA ILE A 107 4.68 -2.69 -0.02
C ILE A 107 6.17 -2.51 -0.34
N SER A 108 7.07 -2.97 0.53
CA SER A 108 8.51 -2.92 0.28
C SER A 108 8.93 -3.82 -0.90
N ASP A 109 8.48 -5.08 -0.90
CA ASP A 109 8.77 -6.07 -1.95
C ASP A 109 8.25 -5.56 -3.32
N LEU A 110 6.98 -5.13 -3.37
CA LEU A 110 6.36 -4.56 -4.58
C LEU A 110 7.14 -3.33 -5.08
N THR A 111 7.62 -2.47 -4.18
CA THR A 111 8.38 -1.29 -4.60
C THR A 111 9.72 -1.67 -5.25
N ILE A 112 10.40 -2.68 -4.72
CA ILE A 112 11.68 -3.16 -5.26
C ILE A 112 11.46 -3.75 -6.66
N GLU A 113 10.42 -4.56 -6.83
CA GLU A 113 10.07 -5.19 -8.10
C GLU A 113 9.80 -4.13 -9.19
N VAL A 114 9.03 -3.09 -8.88
CA VAL A 114 8.75 -2.01 -9.83
C VAL A 114 10.02 -1.19 -10.17
N LYS A 115 10.90 -0.91 -9.20
CA LYS A 115 12.16 -0.19 -9.47
C LYS A 115 13.11 -0.97 -10.39
N ASN A 116 13.18 -2.28 -10.25
CA ASN A 116 13.99 -3.13 -11.13
C ASN A 116 13.45 -3.20 -12.57
N PHE A 117 12.18 -2.84 -12.79
CA PHE A 117 11.58 -2.76 -14.12
C PHE A 117 11.90 -1.43 -14.83
N ASP A 118 12.03 -0.33 -14.08
CA ASP A 118 12.35 1.01 -14.59
C ASP A 118 13.85 1.25 -14.85
N ASP A 119 14.76 0.40 -14.32
CA ASP A 119 16.21 0.44 -14.57
C ASP A 119 16.61 -0.65 -15.58
N PRO A 120 16.82 -0.33 -16.89
CA PRO A 120 17.36 -1.27 -17.87
C PRO A 120 18.85 -1.58 -17.70
#